data_AF-A0A1C7LWJ8-F1
#
_entry.id   AF-A0A1C7LWJ8-F1
#
_cell.length_a   1.000
_cell.length_b   1.000
_cell.length_c   1.000
_cell.angle_alpha   90.00
_cell.angle_beta   90.00
_cell.angle_gamma   90.00
#
_symmetry.space_group_name_H-M   'P 1'
#
loop_
_entity.id
_entity.type
_entity.pdbx_description
1 polymer ?
#
loop_
_entity_poly.entity_id
_entity_poly.type
_entity_poly.pdbx_seq_one_letter_code
_entity_poly.pdbx_strand_id
1 'polypeptide(L)'
;MQPAGIFALYTNPGMHLGFVFVNEFVCDFVLALVVFAAIEPSNQFSPPFAMPWIIALAYAVMIWGFAPACLAANAARDLGGRFAALTLWGKAASGGNYAAIAALVNIPATICAAVFYQLIFNDSARAVTRAHLEFEDALKAEQDRKTGVTPASTNEPSFSDEKIGGKV
;
A
#
# COMPACT_ATOMS: atom_id res chain seq x y z
N MET A 1 -2.20 30.25 -8.92
CA MET A 1 -2.50 28.81 -9.15
C MET A 1 -3.14 28.68 -10.53
N GLN A 2 -2.60 27.83 -11.40
CA GLN A 2 -3.30 27.47 -12.64
C GLN A 2 -4.43 26.47 -12.32
N PRO A 3 -5.58 26.51 -13.01
CA PRO A 3 -6.69 25.57 -12.81
C PRO A 3 -6.29 24.09 -13.01
N ALA A 4 -5.17 23.83 -13.70
CA ALA A 4 -4.57 22.51 -13.84
C ALA A 4 -4.19 21.83 -12.50
N GLY A 5 -3.97 22.61 -11.43
CA GLY A 5 -3.61 22.12 -10.09
C GLY A 5 -4.65 21.22 -9.42
N ILE A 6 -5.89 21.22 -9.94
CA ILE A 6 -6.95 20.31 -9.50
C ILE A 6 -6.64 18.87 -9.93
N PHE A 7 -6.06 18.72 -11.12
CA PHE A 7 -5.79 17.40 -11.70
C PHE A 7 -4.38 16.91 -11.35
N ALA A 8 -3.37 17.77 -11.53
CA ALA A 8 -1.98 17.41 -11.31
C ALA A 8 -1.33 18.27 -10.23
N LEU A 9 -0.27 17.76 -9.63
CA LEU A 9 0.49 18.53 -8.67
C LEU A 9 1.61 19.32 -9.36
N TYR A 10 1.94 20.45 -8.77
CA TYR A 10 2.98 21.35 -9.26
C TYR A 10 3.82 21.82 -8.09
N THR A 11 5.11 22.07 -8.34
CA THR A 11 6.01 22.61 -7.33
C THR A 11 5.63 24.03 -6.97
N ASN A 12 5.78 24.38 -5.69
CA ASN A 12 5.68 25.78 -5.31
C ASN A 12 6.86 26.57 -5.92
N PRO A 13 6.63 27.84 -6.32
CA PRO A 13 7.68 28.69 -6.82
C PRO A 13 8.84 28.81 -5.82
N GLY A 14 10.07 28.64 -6.30
CA GLY A 14 11.28 28.77 -5.48
C GLY A 14 11.69 27.52 -4.69
N MET A 15 10.94 26.42 -4.75
CA MET A 15 11.35 25.17 -4.09
C MET A 15 12.43 24.41 -4.86
N HIS A 16 13.41 23.90 -4.13
CA HIS A 16 14.45 23.04 -4.68
C HIS A 16 13.89 21.64 -4.97
N LEU A 17 14.08 21.15 -6.21
CA LEU A 17 13.60 19.82 -6.60
C LEU A 17 14.24 18.68 -5.79
N GLY A 18 15.47 18.85 -5.30
CA GLY A 18 16.10 17.86 -4.43
C GLY A 18 15.37 17.69 -3.09
N PHE A 19 14.86 18.78 -2.51
CA PHE A 19 14.05 18.72 -1.30
C PHE A 19 12.71 18.02 -1.56
N VAL A 20 12.05 18.35 -2.67
CA VAL A 20 10.81 17.70 -3.12
C VAL A 20 11.01 16.20 -3.33
N PHE A 21 12.11 15.81 -3.97
CA PHE A 21 12.46 14.40 -4.19
C PHE A 21 12.59 13.64 -2.86
N VAL A 22 13.33 14.20 -1.89
CA VAL A 22 13.52 13.56 -0.58
C VAL A 22 12.19 13.49 0.19
N ASN A 23 11.38 14.55 0.13
CA ASN A 23 10.06 14.58 0.73
C ASN A 23 9.16 13.46 0.17
N GLU A 24 9.07 13.36 -1.16
CA GLU A 24 8.31 12.32 -1.86
C GLU A 24 8.81 10.92 -1.47
N PHE A 25 10.12 10.69 -1.57
CA PHE A 25 10.73 9.39 -1.28
C PHE A 25 10.49 8.93 0.15
N VAL A 26 10.70 9.80 1.14
CA VAL A 26 10.53 9.44 2.57
C VAL A 26 9.07 9.21 2.90
N CYS A 27 8.16 10.05 2.41
CA CYS A 27 6.73 9.85 2.63
C CYS A 27 6.26 8.54 2.02
N ASP A 28 6.63 8.24 0.78
CA ASP A 28 6.24 7.00 0.10
C ASP A 28 6.87 5.76 0.74
N PHE A 29 8.10 5.87 1.21
CA PHE A 29 8.77 4.80 1.93
C PHE A 29 8.03 4.47 3.24
N VAL A 30 7.70 5.48 4.04
CA VAL A 30 6.95 5.29 5.30
C VAL A 30 5.54 4.75 5.01
N LEU A 31 4.89 5.26 3.97
CA LEU A 31 3.54 4.87 3.60
C LEU A 31 3.48 3.41 3.14
N ALA A 32 4.41 3.01 2.28
CA ALA A 32 4.56 1.62 1.88
C ALA A 32 4.90 0.72 3.07
N LEU A 33 5.75 1.17 4.00
CA LEU A 33 6.06 0.44 5.23
C LEU A 33 4.81 0.17 6.07
N VAL A 34 3.96 1.19 6.25
CA VAL A 34 2.69 1.05 6.98
C VAL A 34 1.74 0.11 6.23
N VAL A 35 1.69 0.17 4.90
CA VAL A 35 0.88 -0.75 4.09
C VAL A 35 1.35 -2.19 4.30
N PHE A 36 2.64 -2.49 4.17
CA PHE A 36 3.17 -3.83 4.40
C PHE A 36 2.93 -4.31 5.84
N ALA A 37 3.09 -3.44 6.82
CA ALA A 37 2.78 -3.75 8.21
C ALA A 37 1.30 -4.02 8.45
N ALA A 38 0.40 -3.30 7.75
CA ALA A 38 -1.04 -3.41 7.94
C ALA A 38 -1.61 -4.67 7.30
N ILE A 39 -1.11 -5.07 6.13
CA ILE A 39 -1.56 -6.28 5.42
C ILE A 39 -0.92 -7.57 5.94
N GLU A 40 0.12 -7.46 6.78
CA GLU A 40 0.82 -8.61 7.33
C GLU A 40 -0.10 -9.45 8.24
N PRO A 41 -0.36 -10.73 7.92
CA PRO A 41 -1.30 -11.59 8.65
C PRO A 41 -0.89 -11.88 10.10
N SER A 42 0.42 -11.79 10.39
CA SER A 42 0.96 -11.96 11.75
C SER A 42 0.82 -10.71 12.64
N ASN A 43 0.41 -9.55 12.09
CA ASN A 43 0.27 -8.31 12.86
C ASN A 43 -1.02 -8.28 13.68
N GLN A 44 -0.89 -8.48 15.00
CA GLN A 44 -2.01 -8.43 15.95
C GLN A 44 -2.68 -7.06 16.08
N PHE A 45 -2.00 -5.97 15.69
CA PHE A 45 -2.54 -4.61 15.77
C PHE A 45 -3.33 -4.21 14.53
N SER A 46 -3.34 -5.04 13.49
CA SER A 46 -4.01 -4.76 12.22
C SER A 46 -4.92 -5.93 11.80
N PRO A 47 -6.06 -6.13 12.48
CA PRO A 47 -7.05 -7.12 12.04
C PRO A 47 -7.61 -6.75 10.67
N PRO A 48 -8.10 -7.72 9.86
CA PRO A 48 -8.50 -7.48 8.47
C PRO A 48 -9.48 -6.32 8.25
N PHE A 49 -10.45 -6.13 9.14
CA PHE A 49 -11.43 -5.05 9.04
C PHE A 49 -10.82 -3.65 9.29
N ALA A 50 -9.73 -3.56 10.04
CA ALA A 50 -9.08 -2.31 10.41
C ALA A 50 -8.01 -1.88 9.40
N MET A 51 -7.50 -2.79 8.56
CA MET A 51 -6.45 -2.50 7.57
C MET A 51 -6.78 -1.28 6.70
N PRO A 52 -8.01 -1.15 6.12
CA PRO A 52 -8.33 0.01 5.29
C PRO A 52 -8.28 1.33 6.05
N TRP A 53 -8.68 1.32 7.33
CA TRP A 53 -8.67 2.51 8.19
C TRP A 53 -7.26 2.93 8.56
N ILE A 54 -6.40 1.97 8.91
CA ILE A 54 -4.99 2.22 9.26
C ILE A 54 -4.26 2.82 8.06
N ILE A 55 -4.42 2.22 6.88
CA ILE A 55 -3.77 2.69 5.64
C ILE A 55 -4.31 4.08 5.26
N ALA A 56 -5.63 4.29 5.31
CA ALA A 56 -6.23 5.58 4.97
C ALA A 56 -5.77 6.69 5.93
N LEU A 57 -5.69 6.42 7.24
CA LEU A 57 -5.22 7.39 8.21
C LEU A 57 -3.74 7.72 8.01
N ALA A 58 -2.90 6.72 7.69
CA ALA A 58 -1.50 6.96 7.35
C ALA A 58 -1.36 7.86 6.12
N TYR A 59 -2.13 7.60 5.06
CA TYR A 59 -2.22 8.48 3.89
C TYR A 59 -2.65 9.91 4.29
N ALA A 60 -3.67 10.05 5.11
CA ALA A 60 -4.18 11.35 5.55
C ALA A 60 -3.12 12.15 6.31
N VAL A 61 -2.42 11.52 7.26
CA VAL A 61 -1.34 12.16 8.04
C VAL A 61 -0.19 12.59 7.13
N MET A 62 0.22 11.75 6.18
CA MET A 62 1.29 12.12 5.22
C MET A 62 0.87 13.31 4.36
N ILE A 63 -0.34 13.30 3.82
CA ILE A 63 -0.83 14.39 2.98
C ILE A 63 -0.96 15.68 3.79
N TRP A 64 -1.57 15.64 4.97
CA TRP A 64 -1.75 16.85 5.78
C TRP A 64 -0.43 17.42 6.29
N GLY A 65 0.53 16.57 6.65
CA GLY A 65 1.83 17.00 7.16
C GLY A 65 2.78 17.49 6.07
N PHE A 66 2.75 16.88 4.88
CA PHE A 66 3.81 17.04 3.88
C PHE A 66 3.34 17.57 2.52
N ALA A 67 2.03 17.79 2.30
CA ALA A 67 1.54 18.45 1.09
C ALA A 67 2.14 19.85 0.84
N PRO A 68 2.44 20.70 1.84
CA PRO A 68 3.09 22.00 1.59
C PRO A 68 4.47 21.88 0.92
N ALA A 69 5.17 20.75 1.13
CA ALA A 69 6.45 20.43 0.51
C ALA A 69 6.32 19.71 -0.85
N CYS A 70 5.11 19.67 -1.42
CA CYS A 70 4.72 18.93 -2.62
C CYS A 70 4.87 17.42 -2.44
N LEU A 71 3.73 16.74 -2.27
CA LEU A 71 3.65 15.28 -2.13
C LEU A 71 2.61 14.73 -3.11
N ALA A 72 3.02 13.88 -4.05
CA ALA A 72 2.11 13.17 -4.94
C ALA A 72 1.62 11.85 -4.37
N ALA A 73 2.47 11.17 -3.60
CA ALA A 73 2.25 9.89 -2.93
C ALA A 73 1.91 8.69 -3.84
N ASN A 74 1.59 8.94 -5.11
CA ASN A 74 1.09 7.93 -6.03
C ASN A 74 1.23 8.40 -7.49
N ALA A 75 2.04 7.65 -8.26
CA ALA A 75 2.24 7.87 -9.68
C ALA A 75 0.94 7.85 -10.50
N ALA A 76 -0.01 6.96 -10.21
CA ALA A 76 -1.28 6.89 -10.93
C ALA A 76 -2.16 8.13 -10.65
N ARG A 77 -2.15 8.63 -9.41
CA ARG A 77 -2.84 9.87 -9.02
C ARG A 77 -2.26 11.08 -9.73
N ASP A 78 -0.94 11.13 -9.92
CA ASP A 78 -0.30 12.25 -10.60
C ASP A 78 -0.38 12.14 -12.13
N LEU A 79 0.04 11.01 -12.71
CA LEU A 79 0.06 10.81 -14.17
C LEU A 79 -1.33 10.91 -14.80
N GLY A 80 -2.35 10.29 -14.21
CA GLY A 80 -3.71 10.34 -14.73
C GLY A 80 -4.26 11.76 -14.78
N GLY A 81 -4.11 12.49 -13.68
CA GLY A 81 -4.49 13.90 -13.60
C GLY A 81 -3.64 14.79 -14.51
N ARG A 82 -2.35 14.50 -14.65
CA ARG A 82 -1.43 15.24 -15.52
C ARG A 82 -1.74 15.05 -16.99
N PHE A 83 -2.15 13.85 -17.43
CA PHE A 83 -2.64 13.65 -18.79
C PHE A 83 -3.94 14.42 -19.04
N ALA A 84 -4.87 14.46 -18.08
CA ALA A 84 -6.07 15.29 -18.19
C ALA A 84 -5.73 16.79 -18.22
N ALA A 85 -4.74 17.24 -17.45
CA ALA A 85 -4.29 18.62 -17.49
C ALA A 85 -3.63 18.97 -18.84
N LEU A 86 -2.85 18.06 -19.41
CA LEU A 86 -2.19 18.23 -20.71
C LEU A 86 -3.19 18.29 -21.88
N THR A 87 -4.30 17.55 -21.83
CA THR A 87 -5.34 17.61 -22.88
C THR A 87 -6.10 18.92 -22.85
N LEU A 88 -6.35 19.47 -21.65
CA LEU A 88 -7.13 20.70 -21.48
C LEU A 88 -6.30 21.99 -21.64
N TRP A 89 -5.05 22.00 -21.15
CA TRP A 89 -4.19 23.19 -21.11
C TRP A 89 -2.89 23.07 -21.92
N GLY A 90 -2.68 21.96 -22.62
CA GLY A 90 -1.50 21.73 -23.45
C GLY A 90 -0.20 21.61 -22.64
N LYS A 91 0.94 21.71 -23.33
CA LYS A 91 2.29 21.48 -22.76
C LYS A 91 2.66 22.42 -21.60
N ALA A 92 2.00 23.58 -21.50
CA ALA A 92 2.18 24.51 -20.39
C ALA A 92 1.82 23.88 -19.03
N ALA A 93 0.90 22.90 -19.02
CA ALA A 93 0.48 22.18 -17.83
C ALA A 93 1.31 20.91 -17.52
N SER A 94 2.43 20.69 -18.22
CA SER A 94 3.25 19.49 -18.02
C SER A 94 3.87 19.38 -16.62
N GLY A 95 4.19 20.50 -15.98
CA GLY A 95 4.89 20.53 -14.68
C GLY A 95 6.39 20.24 -14.75
N GLY A 96 6.95 20.11 -15.96
CA GLY A 96 8.40 20.02 -16.17
C GLY A 96 9.08 18.89 -15.39
N ASN A 97 10.25 19.17 -14.82
CA ASN A 97 11.07 18.18 -14.11
C ASN A 97 10.37 17.59 -12.86
N TYR A 98 9.41 18.30 -12.27
CA TYR A 98 8.64 17.77 -11.15
C TYR A 98 7.74 16.59 -11.56
N ALA A 99 7.23 16.58 -12.79
CA ALA A 99 6.41 15.48 -13.28
C ALA A 99 7.14 14.14 -13.22
N ALA A 100 8.46 14.13 -13.48
CA ALA A 100 9.27 12.93 -13.36
C ALA A 100 9.40 12.48 -11.90
N ILE A 101 9.56 13.42 -10.97
CA ILE A 101 9.63 13.12 -9.53
C ILE A 101 8.31 12.49 -9.06
N ALA A 102 7.19 13.15 -9.32
CA ALA A 102 5.87 12.69 -8.91
C ALA A 102 5.45 11.35 -9.55
N ALA A 103 5.97 11.04 -10.75
CA ALA A 103 5.66 9.79 -11.45
C ALA A 103 6.57 8.61 -11.09
N LEU A 104 7.81 8.87 -10.68
CA LEU A 104 8.82 7.82 -10.55
C LEU A 104 9.25 7.54 -9.13
N VAL A 105 9.21 8.50 -8.20
CA VAL A 105 9.88 8.35 -6.90
C VAL A 105 9.16 7.38 -5.96
N ASN A 106 7.84 7.26 -6.09
CA ASN A 106 7.04 6.35 -5.28
C ASN A 106 7.38 4.87 -5.55
N ILE A 107 7.78 4.50 -6.77
CA ILE A 107 8.11 3.12 -7.15
C ILE A 107 9.36 2.61 -6.39
N PRO A 108 10.56 3.22 -6.52
CA PRO A 108 11.73 2.77 -5.79
C PRO A 108 11.53 2.93 -4.28
N ALA A 109 10.82 3.97 -3.81
CA ALA A 109 10.51 4.11 -2.38
C ALA A 109 9.71 2.92 -1.84
N THR A 110 8.69 2.47 -2.58
CA THR A 110 7.88 1.30 -2.23
C THR A 110 8.71 0.02 -2.25
N ILE A 111 9.58 -0.17 -3.25
CA ILE A 111 10.48 -1.34 -3.32
C ILE A 111 11.45 -1.34 -2.13
N CYS A 112 12.06 -0.19 -1.81
CA CYS A 112 12.93 -0.05 -0.65
C CYS A 112 12.19 -0.35 0.66
N ALA A 113 10.94 0.11 0.80
CA ALA A 113 10.11 -0.19 1.96
C ALA A 113 9.77 -1.68 2.06
N ALA A 114 9.46 -2.34 0.95
CA ALA A 114 9.22 -3.79 0.91
C ALA A 114 10.45 -4.56 1.39
N VAL A 115 11.63 -4.23 0.84
CA VAL A 115 12.90 -4.87 1.24
C VAL A 115 13.19 -4.60 2.72
N PHE A 116 13.02 -3.36 3.18
CA PHE A 116 13.24 -2.99 4.57
C PHE A 116 12.30 -3.75 5.50
N TYR A 117 11.00 -3.80 5.17
CA TYR A 117 10.01 -4.53 5.94
C TYR A 117 10.39 -6.01 6.05
N GLN A 118 10.75 -6.63 4.92
CA GLN A 118 11.11 -8.05 4.87
C GLN A 118 12.38 -8.38 5.66
N LEU A 119 13.37 -7.49 5.69
CA LEU A 119 14.64 -7.74 6.36
C LEU A 119 14.61 -7.39 7.85
N ILE A 120 13.78 -6.41 8.26
CA ILE A 120 13.83 -5.83 9.61
C ILE A 120 12.61 -6.20 10.46
N PHE A 121 11.41 -6.24 9.86
CA PHE A 121 10.16 -6.42 10.61
C PHE A 121 9.46 -7.76 10.36
N ASN A 122 9.68 -8.38 9.20
CA ASN A 122 9.12 -9.68 8.94
C ASN A 122 9.90 -10.76 9.69
N ASP A 123 9.17 -11.62 10.40
CA ASP A 123 9.68 -12.82 11.04
C ASP A 123 8.79 -13.98 10.64
N SER A 124 9.35 -14.90 9.85
CA SER A 124 8.65 -16.06 9.30
C SER A 124 8.20 -17.06 10.37
N ALA A 125 8.70 -16.97 11.61
CA ALA A 125 8.28 -17.82 12.70
C ALA A 125 6.97 -17.35 13.37
N ARG A 126 6.46 -16.16 13.02
CA ARG A 126 5.26 -15.61 13.67
C ARG A 126 4.00 -16.31 13.20
N ALA A 127 3.19 -16.73 14.17
CA ALA A 127 1.89 -17.32 13.89
C ALA A 127 0.94 -16.28 13.28
N VAL A 128 0.16 -16.72 12.30
CA VAL A 128 -0.94 -15.93 11.72
C VAL A 128 -2.00 -15.68 12.78
N THR A 129 -2.55 -14.47 12.78
CA THR A 129 -3.60 -14.10 13.72
C THR A 129 -4.92 -14.80 13.39
N ARG A 130 -5.69 -15.18 14.43
CA ARG A 130 -6.99 -15.86 14.26
C ARG A 130 -7.97 -15.08 13.39
N ALA A 131 -8.00 -13.76 13.56
CA ALA A 131 -8.86 -12.89 12.76
C ALA A 131 -8.51 -12.94 11.26
N HIS A 132 -7.24 -13.16 10.91
CA HIS A 132 -6.81 -13.32 9.52
C HIS A 132 -7.18 -14.71 8.98
N LEU A 133 -7.03 -15.76 9.78
CA LEU A 133 -7.46 -17.12 9.41
C LEU A 133 -8.96 -17.18 9.12
N GLU A 134 -9.79 -16.62 10.01
CA GLU A 134 -11.25 -16.57 9.83
C GLU A 134 -11.63 -15.81 8.55
N PHE A 135 -10.88 -14.74 8.24
CA PHE A 135 -11.09 -13.96 7.02
C PHE A 135 -10.70 -14.75 5.76
N GLU A 136 -9.57 -15.45 5.76
CA GLU A 136 -9.13 -16.31 4.65
C GLU A 136 -10.10 -17.48 4.41
N ASP A 137 -10.58 -18.12 5.48
CA ASP A 137 -11.57 -19.20 5.41
C ASP A 137 -12.89 -18.71 4.79
N ALA A 138 -13.35 -17.51 5.18
CA ALA A 138 -14.54 -16.89 4.60
C ALA A 138 -14.37 -16.57 3.11
N LEU A 139 -13.21 -16.03 2.71
CA LEU A 139 -12.89 -15.76 1.31
C LEU A 139 -12.84 -17.03 0.48
N LYS A 140 -12.25 -18.09 1.03
CA LYS A 140 -12.18 -19.41 0.38
C LYS A 140 -13.58 -20.01 0.19
N ALA A 141 -14.42 -19.97 1.21
CA ALA A 141 -15.80 -20.45 1.12
C ALA A 141 -16.62 -19.67 0.06
N GLU A 142 -16.40 -18.36 -0.07
CA GLU A 142 -17.03 -17.57 -1.14
C GLU A 142 -16.51 -17.96 -2.52
N GLN A 143 -15.22 -18.20 -2.66
CA GLN A 143 -14.59 -18.61 -3.91
C GLN A 143 -15.07 -20.00 -4.36
N ASP A 144 -15.15 -20.97 -3.44
CA ASP A 144 -15.66 -22.32 -3.70
C ASP A 144 -17.13 -22.27 -4.15
N ARG A 145 -17.95 -21.40 -3.53
CA ARG A 145 -19.32 -21.15 -3.97
C ARG A 145 -19.39 -20.61 -5.41
N LYS A 146 -18.45 -19.75 -5.81
CA LYS A 146 -18.40 -19.17 -7.17
C LYS A 146 -17.91 -20.17 -8.22
N THR A 147 -17.02 -21.09 -7.85
CA THR A 147 -16.48 -22.12 -8.76
C THR A 147 -17.36 -23.37 -8.85
N GLY A 148 -18.43 -23.45 -8.05
CA GLY A 148 -19.32 -24.62 -8.01
C GLY A 148 -18.70 -25.83 -7.32
N VAL A 149 -17.55 -25.65 -6.65
CA VAL A 149 -16.95 -26.67 -5.81
C VAL A 149 -17.78 -26.75 -4.52
N THR A 150 -18.31 -27.92 -4.21
CA THR A 150 -19.06 -28.12 -2.96
C THR A 150 -18.06 -28.02 -1.79
N PRO A 151 -18.30 -27.19 -0.76
CA PRO A 151 -17.37 -27.06 0.35
C PRO A 151 -17.13 -28.43 0.99
N ALA A 152 -15.87 -28.83 1.11
CA ALA A 152 -15.50 -29.99 1.92
C ALA A 152 -16.03 -29.75 3.35
N SER A 153 -16.80 -30.69 3.88
CA SER A 153 -17.43 -30.55 5.20
C SER A 153 -16.38 -30.22 6.26
N THR A 154 -16.69 -29.26 7.13
CA THR A 154 -15.86 -28.74 8.24
C THR A 154 -15.48 -29.79 9.31
N ASN A 155 -15.66 -31.09 9.04
CA ASN A 155 -15.43 -32.20 9.95
C ASN A 155 -14.24 -33.10 9.57
N GLU A 156 -13.41 -32.71 8.59
CA GLU A 156 -12.15 -33.42 8.38
C GLU A 156 -11.09 -32.90 9.36
N PRO A 157 -10.57 -33.74 10.27
CA PRO A 157 -9.56 -33.32 11.22
C PRO A 157 -8.29 -32.91 10.46
N SER A 158 -7.85 -31.68 10.70
CA SER A 158 -6.62 -31.15 10.12
C SER A 158 -5.43 -32.02 10.52
N PHE A 159 -4.78 -32.58 9.51
CA PHE A 159 -3.50 -33.30 9.49
C PHE A 159 -2.50 -32.90 10.62
N SER A 160 -2.68 -33.42 11.83
CA SER A 160 -1.71 -33.31 12.94
C SER A 160 -1.88 -34.35 14.06
N ASP A 161 -2.99 -35.09 14.13
CA ASP A 161 -3.20 -36.07 15.22
C ASP A 161 -2.74 -37.51 14.91
N GLU A 162 -2.16 -37.80 13.74
CA GLU A 162 -1.86 -39.19 13.34
C GLU A 162 -0.46 -39.71 13.73
N LYS A 163 0.32 -39.00 14.56
CA LYS A 163 1.68 -39.45 14.94
C LYS A 163 1.99 -39.50 16.44
N ILE A 164 0.98 -39.61 17.30
CA ILE A 164 1.19 -39.94 18.72
C ILE A 164 0.31 -41.13 19.11
N GLY A 165 0.58 -42.29 18.50
CA GLY A 165 -0.22 -43.49 18.76
C GLY A 165 0.38 -44.73 18.13
N GLY A 166 1.64 -45.05 18.43
CA GLY A 166 2.21 -46.30 17.94
C GLY A 166 3.72 -46.43 18.14
N LYS A 167 4.14 -46.73 19.36
CA LYS A 167 4.87 -47.97 19.67
C LYS A 167 5.11 -48.07 21.18
N VAL A 168 4.84 -49.27 21.65
CA VAL A 168 4.99 -49.85 22.99
C VAL A 168 6.43 -49.69 23.49
#